data_AF-B9XQJ7-F1
#
_entry.id   AF-B9XQJ7-F1
#
_cell.length_a   1.000
_cell.length_b   1.000
_cell.length_c   1.000
_cell.angle_alpha   90.00
_cell.angle_beta   90.00
_cell.angle_gamma   90.00
#
_symmetry.space_group_name_H-M   'P 1'
#
loop_
_entity.id
_entity.type
_entity.pdbx_description
1 polymer ?
#
loop_
_entity_poly.entity_id
_entity_poly.type
_entity_poly.pdbx_seq_one_letter_code
_entity_poly.pdbx_strand_id
1 'polypeptide(L)'
;MTYMLTNEHNQKTGRGRGIQGSSFASLLIIAVFALSTMAASTGGGDSDTQETARQLYNNGTEKLRDGKLREAESYLQSAVASQNEKVQGPALYNLGHVRFKTGLEELKKSPEGSSAGPRSSQALDTGSGAIKALDEALVSDDVKAMVAAYQRGRGARKELKGATDAVKRAMQTYGSVLTKWQRASGDFKSTAEMNSADKDAQTNAELVDRSIAKLVDTQQMMMQNQGQMDKQKQELRDKMKKLKGKLPQEMAPPGGPGGDEDDDDEDDKKPKEPKAGMEEGPSKDGKERQLTPEEAERLLGMLKLDGNRKLPLGMKETGEKKEDRKRKDW
;
A
#
# COMPACT_ATOMS: atom_id res chain seq x y z
N MET A 1 21.61 -20.69 -21.14
CA MET A 1 20.81 -19.94 -22.13
C MET A 1 20.80 -18.49 -21.65
N THR A 2 21.81 -17.75 -22.11
CA THR A 2 22.27 -16.48 -21.55
C THR A 2 21.56 -15.34 -22.27
N TYR A 3 20.71 -14.58 -21.56
CA TYR A 3 20.14 -13.36 -22.11
C TYR A 3 21.04 -12.18 -21.74
N MET A 4 21.87 -11.79 -22.71
CA MET A 4 22.62 -10.53 -22.73
C MET A 4 21.64 -9.36 -22.89
N LEU A 5 21.67 -8.41 -21.97
CA LEU A 5 21.12 -7.07 -22.17
C LEU A 5 22.29 -6.10 -22.15
N THR A 6 22.87 -5.88 -23.33
CA THR A 6 23.77 -4.77 -23.62
C THR A 6 22.95 -3.53 -23.90
N ASN A 7 23.21 -2.43 -23.18
CA ASN A 7 22.89 -1.10 -23.66
C ASN A 7 24.04 -0.15 -23.30
N GLU A 8 24.82 0.22 -24.31
CA GLU A 8 25.93 1.18 -24.26
C GLU A 8 25.44 2.58 -24.68
N HIS A 9 25.75 3.60 -23.86
CA HIS A 9 26.20 4.96 -24.22
C HIS A 9 26.38 5.75 -22.89
N ASN A 10 27.58 5.89 -22.35
CA ASN A 10 28.66 6.86 -22.62
C ASN A 10 28.41 8.29 -22.09
N GLN A 11 29.01 8.66 -20.93
CA GLN A 11 30.16 9.59 -20.84
C GLN A 11 30.56 9.95 -19.39
N LYS A 12 31.85 9.73 -19.08
CA LYS A 12 32.85 10.67 -18.47
C LYS A 12 32.32 11.75 -17.50
N THR A 13 32.76 11.88 -16.24
CA THR A 13 34.14 12.10 -15.71
C THR A 13 34.09 12.16 -14.16
N GLY A 14 35.22 11.97 -13.47
CA GLY A 14 35.40 12.50 -12.10
C GLY A 14 36.18 11.61 -11.14
N ARG A 15 37.52 11.76 -11.10
CA ARG A 15 38.38 11.29 -10.01
C ARG A 15 38.17 12.13 -8.76
N GLY A 16 38.14 11.51 -7.57
CA GLY A 16 38.32 12.22 -6.30
C GLY A 16 38.17 11.35 -5.05
N ARG A 17 39.32 11.06 -4.41
CA ARG A 17 39.60 10.87 -2.95
C ARG A 17 38.41 10.40 -2.08
N GLY A 18 38.48 9.25 -1.40
CA GLY A 18 39.46 8.95 -0.36
C GLY A 18 38.97 9.49 0.98
N ILE A 19 38.15 8.72 1.70
CA ILE A 19 37.88 8.90 3.13
C ILE A 19 37.78 7.50 3.77
N GLN A 20 38.78 7.20 4.59
CA GLN A 20 38.76 6.17 5.62
C GLN A 20 37.75 6.59 6.70
N GLY A 21 37.03 5.64 7.29
CA GLY A 21 36.44 5.85 8.61
C GLY A 21 35.14 5.11 8.87
N SER A 22 35.28 4.08 9.70
CA SER A 22 34.48 3.93 10.91
C SER A 22 33.21 3.06 10.88
N SER A 23 33.26 2.10 11.81
CA SER A 23 32.15 1.56 12.61
C SER A 23 31.35 0.40 12.03
N PHE A 24 31.94 -0.79 12.10
CA PHE A 24 31.18 -2.03 12.27
C PHE A 24 30.62 -2.09 13.69
N ALA A 25 29.36 -1.71 13.85
CA ALA A 25 28.59 -1.99 15.05
C ALA A 25 28.08 -3.43 14.97
N SER A 26 28.77 -4.32 15.67
CA SER A 26 28.30 -5.66 16.02
C SER A 26 26.98 -5.56 16.78
N LEU A 27 25.93 -6.19 16.26
CA LEU A 27 24.69 -6.42 17.00
C LEU A 27 24.40 -7.92 17.04
N LEU A 28 24.71 -8.45 18.20
CA LEU A 28 24.51 -9.80 18.71
C LEU A 28 23.01 -9.97 19.00
N ILE A 29 22.33 -10.87 18.29
CA ILE A 29 20.96 -11.30 18.64
C ILE A 29 21.00 -12.78 18.98
N ILE A 30 21.13 -12.98 20.29
CA ILE A 30 20.64 -14.04 21.18
C ILE A 30 19.98 -15.24 20.48
N ALA A 31 20.66 -16.38 20.58
CA ALA A 31 20.07 -17.71 20.42
C ALA A 31 19.07 -17.99 21.54
N VAL A 32 17.82 -18.27 21.17
CA VAL A 32 16.85 -18.92 22.08
C VAL A 32 16.74 -20.38 21.65
N PHE A 33 17.37 -21.24 22.45
CA PHE A 33 17.14 -22.68 22.47
C PHE A 33 15.71 -22.93 22.94
N ALA A 34 14.86 -23.48 22.07
CA ALA A 34 13.65 -24.17 22.46
C ALA A 34 13.89 -25.67 22.28
N LEU A 35 14.27 -26.33 23.38
CA LEU A 35 14.14 -27.77 23.55
C LEU A 35 12.64 -28.11 23.47
N SER A 36 12.25 -28.99 22.55
CA SER A 36 10.96 -29.66 22.61
C SER A 36 11.15 -31.12 22.23
N THR A 37 10.90 -31.92 23.27
CA THR A 37 10.79 -33.36 23.40
C THR A 37 10.35 -34.14 22.15
N MET A 38 11.11 -35.19 21.86
CA MET A 38 10.78 -36.30 20.97
C MET A 38 9.46 -36.96 21.39
N ALA A 39 8.48 -36.97 20.49
CA ALA A 39 7.39 -37.94 20.50
C ALA A 39 7.55 -38.82 19.25
N ALA A 40 8.09 -40.02 19.45
CA ALA A 40 8.11 -41.06 18.44
C ALA A 40 6.68 -41.54 18.19
N SER A 41 6.10 -41.11 17.07
CA SER A 41 4.90 -41.71 16.50
C SER A 41 5.32 -42.66 15.40
N THR A 42 5.43 -43.94 15.74
CA THR A 42 5.43 -45.03 14.76
C THR A 42 3.99 -45.21 14.28
N GLY A 43 3.67 -44.61 13.14
CA GLY A 43 2.40 -44.80 12.44
C GLY A 43 2.65 -44.93 10.96
N GLY A 44 2.68 -46.18 10.46
CA GLY A 44 2.68 -46.47 9.04
C GLY A 44 1.32 -46.11 8.42
N GLY A 45 1.36 -45.34 7.34
CA GLY A 45 0.21 -44.98 6.52
C GLY A 45 0.67 -44.18 5.30
N ASP A 46 0.60 -44.82 4.13
CA ASP A 46 0.72 -44.28 2.76
C ASP A 46 1.89 -43.33 2.45
N SER A 47 3.03 -43.92 2.11
CA SER A 47 4.18 -43.25 1.51
C SER A 47 4.18 -43.36 -0.01
N ASP A 48 3.09 -42.98 -0.67
CA ASP A 48 3.07 -42.87 -2.14
C ASP A 48 2.62 -41.46 -2.53
N THR A 49 3.51 -40.71 -3.21
CA THR A 49 3.40 -39.31 -3.68
C THR A 49 3.83 -38.15 -2.76
N GLN A 50 4.77 -38.32 -1.82
CA GLN A 50 5.54 -37.15 -1.36
C GLN A 50 6.55 -36.74 -2.45
N GLU A 51 6.33 -35.58 -3.08
CA GLU A 51 7.28 -35.02 -4.05
C GLU A 51 8.65 -34.81 -3.39
N THR A 52 9.68 -35.39 -3.99
CA THR A 52 11.06 -35.21 -3.53
C THR A 52 11.53 -33.76 -3.75
N ALA A 53 12.50 -33.29 -2.97
CA ALA A 53 13.13 -31.98 -3.13
C ALA A 53 13.54 -31.66 -4.58
N ARG A 54 14.06 -32.67 -5.29
CA ARG A 54 14.48 -32.54 -6.69
C ARG A 54 13.29 -32.44 -7.65
N GLN A 55 12.21 -33.16 -7.41
CA GLN A 55 10.97 -33.03 -8.19
C GLN A 55 10.35 -31.64 -7.99
N LEU A 56 10.27 -31.15 -6.75
CA LEU A 56 9.82 -29.79 -6.44
C LEU A 56 10.63 -28.73 -7.20
N TYR A 57 11.96 -28.85 -7.19
CA TYR A 57 12.84 -27.95 -7.95
C TYR A 57 12.62 -28.03 -9.47
N ASN A 58 12.54 -29.24 -10.03
CA ASN A 58 12.33 -29.43 -11.46
C ASN A 58 10.97 -28.85 -11.89
N ASN A 59 9.91 -29.15 -11.14
CA ASN A 59 8.57 -28.61 -11.35
C ASN A 59 8.58 -27.09 -11.30
N GLY A 60 9.20 -26.51 -10.27
CA GLY A 60 9.32 -25.06 -10.13
C GLY A 60 10.11 -24.39 -11.26
N THR A 61 11.18 -25.04 -11.73
CA THR A 61 11.98 -24.55 -12.86
C THR A 61 11.21 -24.62 -14.18
N GLU A 62 10.42 -25.67 -14.38
CA GLU A 62 9.51 -25.77 -15.53
C GLU A 62 8.47 -24.65 -15.50
N LYS A 63 7.79 -24.42 -14.37
CA LYS A 63 6.81 -23.33 -14.23
C LYS A 63 7.45 -21.95 -14.44
N LEU A 64 8.68 -21.75 -13.97
CA LEU A 64 9.42 -20.52 -14.22
C LEU A 64 9.67 -20.30 -15.72
N ARG A 65 10.06 -21.35 -16.45
CA ARG A 65 10.24 -21.29 -17.90
C ARG A 65 8.93 -20.98 -18.64
N ASP A 66 7.82 -21.53 -18.15
CA ASP A 66 6.48 -21.28 -18.69
C ASP A 66 5.92 -19.87 -18.33
N GLY A 67 6.65 -19.08 -17.54
CA GLY A 67 6.19 -17.76 -17.07
C GLY A 67 5.12 -17.83 -15.97
N LYS A 68 4.86 -19.01 -15.41
CA LYS A 68 3.90 -19.24 -14.32
C LYS A 68 4.54 -18.91 -12.98
N LEU A 69 4.72 -17.61 -12.72
CA LEU A 69 5.54 -17.11 -11.61
C LEU A 69 5.02 -17.54 -10.24
N ARG A 70 3.70 -17.57 -10.04
CA ARG A 70 3.09 -17.92 -8.75
C ARG A 70 3.31 -19.39 -8.40
N GLU A 71 3.10 -20.26 -9.38
CA GLU A 71 3.31 -21.70 -9.25
C GLU A 71 4.80 -22.02 -9.09
N ALA A 72 5.66 -21.35 -9.88
CA ALA A 72 7.10 -21.47 -9.74
C ALA A 72 7.57 -21.09 -8.34
N GLU A 73 7.08 -19.97 -7.78
CA GLU A 73 7.42 -19.56 -6.42
C GLU A 73 7.04 -20.63 -5.40
N SER A 74 5.81 -21.16 -5.47
CA SER A 74 5.33 -22.18 -4.54
C SER A 74 6.20 -23.45 -4.58
N TYR A 75 6.51 -23.97 -5.77
CA TYR A 75 7.32 -25.18 -5.91
C TYR A 75 8.76 -24.97 -5.42
N LEU A 76 9.37 -23.85 -5.78
CA LEU A 76 10.75 -23.56 -5.39
C LEU A 76 10.86 -23.23 -3.90
N GLN A 77 9.86 -22.58 -3.29
CA GLN A 77 9.80 -22.39 -1.84
C GLN A 77 9.75 -23.74 -1.11
N SER A 78 8.92 -24.68 -1.57
CA SER A 78 8.89 -26.03 -1.01
C SER A 78 10.21 -26.78 -1.19
N ALA A 79 10.89 -26.61 -2.34
CA ALA A 79 12.21 -27.18 -2.58
C ALA A 79 13.29 -26.62 -1.64
N VAL A 80 13.23 -25.33 -1.29
CA VAL A 80 14.13 -24.73 -0.28
C VAL A 80 13.75 -25.20 1.12
N ALA A 81 12.46 -25.31 1.43
CA ALA A 81 11.96 -25.75 2.72
C ALA A 81 12.32 -27.21 3.05
N SER A 82 12.59 -28.05 2.05
CA SER A 82 13.06 -29.41 2.26
C SER A 82 14.51 -29.50 2.75
N GLN A 83 15.24 -28.38 2.83
CA GLN A 83 16.62 -28.28 3.35
C GLN A 83 17.61 -29.26 2.70
N ASN A 84 17.39 -29.61 1.43
CA ASN A 84 18.31 -30.48 0.71
C ASN A 84 19.45 -29.64 0.10
N GLU A 85 20.65 -29.74 0.67
CA GLU A 85 21.82 -28.93 0.28
C GLU A 85 22.10 -28.93 -1.22
N LYS A 86 21.88 -30.06 -1.91
CA LYS A 86 22.13 -30.20 -3.35
C LYS A 86 21.19 -29.37 -4.22
N VAL A 87 19.99 -29.08 -3.71
CA VAL A 87 18.91 -28.40 -4.45
C VAL A 87 18.70 -26.98 -3.95
N GLN A 88 19.02 -26.71 -2.68
CA GLN A 88 18.74 -25.45 -2.01
C GLN A 88 19.37 -24.24 -2.72
N GLY A 89 20.66 -24.29 -3.08
CA GLY A 89 21.33 -23.20 -3.80
C GLY A 89 20.67 -22.88 -5.15
N PRO A 90 20.54 -23.86 -6.06
CA PRO A 90 19.81 -23.66 -7.32
C PRO A 90 18.35 -23.20 -7.17
N ALA A 91 17.65 -23.68 -6.14
CA ALA A 91 16.27 -23.29 -5.86
C ALA A 91 16.17 -21.83 -5.39
N LEU A 92 17.06 -21.38 -4.51
CA LEU A 92 17.17 -19.98 -4.09
C LEU A 92 17.47 -19.07 -5.28
N TYR A 93 18.42 -19.45 -6.14
CA TYR A 93 18.73 -18.70 -7.35
C TYR A 93 17.49 -18.47 -8.23
N ASN A 94 16.71 -19.53 -8.47
CA ASN A 94 15.50 -19.44 -9.26
C ASN A 94 14.39 -18.64 -8.54
N LEU A 95 14.27 -18.74 -7.21
CA LEU A 95 13.36 -17.91 -6.42
C LEU A 95 13.66 -16.42 -6.54
N GLY A 96 14.95 -16.05 -6.53
CA GLY A 96 15.36 -14.66 -6.75
C GLY A 96 14.83 -14.11 -8.07
N HIS A 97 14.96 -14.89 -9.15
CA HIS A 97 14.42 -14.52 -10.46
C HIS A 97 12.89 -14.42 -10.46
N VAL A 98 12.20 -15.39 -9.86
CA VAL A 98 10.73 -15.40 -9.78
C VAL A 98 10.23 -14.14 -9.07
N ARG A 99 10.74 -13.85 -7.86
CA ARG A 99 10.29 -12.72 -7.04
C ARG A 99 10.61 -11.37 -7.69
N PHE A 100 11.78 -11.25 -8.31
CA PHE A 100 12.15 -10.05 -9.04
C PHE A 100 11.19 -9.81 -10.22
N LYS A 101 10.91 -10.84 -11.03
CA LYS A 101 9.94 -10.78 -12.14
C LYS A 101 8.52 -10.47 -11.67
N THR A 102 8.07 -11.08 -10.58
CA THR A 102 6.75 -10.81 -9.99
C THR A 102 6.64 -9.34 -9.61
N GLY A 103 7.67 -8.76 -8.97
CA GLY A 103 7.70 -7.32 -8.67
C GLY A 103 7.69 -6.44 -9.92
N LEU A 104 8.38 -6.84 -11.00
CA LEU A 104 8.33 -6.11 -12.28
C LEU A 104 6.94 -6.15 -12.91
N GLU A 105 6.24 -7.27 -12.87
CA GLU A 105 4.87 -7.36 -13.37
C GLU A 105 3.91 -6.50 -12.57
N GLU A 106 4.07 -6.45 -11.24
CA GLU A 106 3.26 -5.63 -10.37
C GLU A 106 3.46 -4.13 -10.63
N LEU A 107 4.71 -3.70 -10.86
CA LEU A 107 4.99 -2.32 -11.29
C LEU A 107 4.32 -1.98 -12.62
N LYS A 108 4.41 -2.88 -13.62
CA LYS A 108 3.81 -2.66 -14.95
C LYS A 108 2.29 -2.61 -14.92
N LYS A 109 1.66 -3.42 -14.07
CA LYS A 109 0.20 -3.49 -13.93
C LYS A 109 -0.37 -2.32 -13.12
N SER A 110 0.47 -1.51 -12.48
CA SER A 110 0.04 -0.34 -11.70
C SER A 110 0.18 0.95 -12.52
N PRO A 111 -0.87 1.39 -13.24
CA PRO A 111 -0.83 2.65 -14.00
C PRO A 111 -0.46 3.83 -13.09
N GLU A 112 -0.99 3.83 -11.87
CA GLU A 112 -0.73 4.85 -10.84
C GLU A 112 0.75 4.91 -10.46
N GLY A 113 1.47 3.78 -10.39
CA GLY A 113 2.92 3.79 -10.12
C GLY A 113 3.68 4.65 -11.13
N SER A 114 3.43 4.40 -12.42
CA SER A 114 4.12 5.12 -13.49
C SER A 114 3.66 6.58 -13.68
N SER A 115 2.38 6.89 -13.42
CA SER A 115 1.81 8.22 -13.68
C SER A 115 1.73 9.13 -12.46
N ALA A 116 1.84 8.61 -11.24
CA ALA A 116 1.68 9.41 -10.01
C ALA A 116 2.74 10.52 -9.89
N GLY A 117 3.97 10.25 -10.31
CA GLY A 117 5.05 11.24 -10.32
C GLY A 117 4.69 12.45 -11.19
N PRO A 118 4.54 12.29 -12.52
CA PRO A 118 4.13 13.37 -13.41
C PRO A 118 2.83 14.07 -13.00
N ARG A 119 1.83 13.30 -12.55
CA ARG A 119 0.55 13.84 -12.08
C ARG A 119 0.71 14.74 -10.86
N SER A 120 1.57 14.36 -9.91
CA SER A 120 1.87 15.17 -8.72
C SER A 120 2.57 16.48 -9.09
N SER A 121 3.56 16.45 -10.00
CA SER A 121 4.22 17.66 -10.48
C SER A 121 3.24 18.61 -11.17
N GLN A 122 2.38 18.11 -12.06
CA GLN A 122 1.38 18.92 -12.73
C GLN A 122 0.36 19.55 -11.75
N ALA A 123 -0.06 18.79 -10.73
CA ALA A 123 -0.97 19.30 -9.71
C ALA A 123 -0.31 20.40 -8.86
N LEU A 124 0.98 20.27 -8.53
CA LEU A 124 1.76 21.29 -7.83
C LEU A 124 1.92 22.58 -8.64
N ASP A 125 2.11 22.47 -9.95
CA ASP A 125 2.19 23.64 -10.84
C ASP A 125 0.83 24.35 -10.93
N THR A 126 -0.24 23.58 -11.06
CA THR A 126 -1.61 24.12 -11.11
C THR A 126 -1.99 24.78 -9.77
N GLY A 127 -1.65 24.13 -8.66
CA GLY A 127 -1.82 24.67 -7.31
C GLY A 127 -1.04 25.98 -7.12
N SER A 128 0.24 26.01 -7.48
CA SER A 128 1.06 27.23 -7.44
C SER A 128 0.45 28.37 -8.27
N GLY A 129 -0.03 28.07 -9.48
CA GLY A 129 -0.69 29.06 -10.33
C GLY A 129 -2.00 29.58 -9.74
N ALA A 130 -2.78 28.71 -9.10
CA ALA A 130 -4.02 29.11 -8.42
C ALA A 130 -3.76 29.95 -7.17
N ILE A 131 -2.72 29.63 -6.39
CA ILE A 131 -2.29 30.43 -5.23
C ILE A 131 -1.93 31.85 -5.66
N LYS A 132 -1.14 32.01 -6.73
CA LYS A 132 -0.78 33.33 -7.28
C LYS A 132 -2.02 34.11 -7.73
N ALA A 133 -2.93 33.47 -8.46
CA ALA A 133 -4.17 34.10 -8.89
C ALA A 133 -5.05 34.56 -7.70
N LEU A 134 -5.07 33.80 -6.62
CA LEU A 134 -5.75 34.19 -5.38
C LEU A 134 -5.08 35.39 -4.70
N ASP A 135 -3.75 35.43 -4.66
CA ASP A 135 -3.02 36.59 -4.11
C ASP A 135 -3.30 37.87 -4.90
N GLU A 136 -3.21 37.81 -6.23
CA GLU A 136 -3.51 38.93 -7.12
C GLU A 136 -4.96 39.41 -6.94
N ALA A 137 -5.91 38.49 -6.88
CA ALA A 137 -7.31 38.81 -6.68
C ALA A 137 -7.62 39.33 -5.26
N LEU A 138 -6.87 38.92 -4.23
CA LEU A 138 -7.02 39.43 -2.87
C LEU A 138 -6.55 40.89 -2.72
N VAL A 139 -5.61 41.32 -3.55
CA VAL A 139 -5.10 42.70 -3.61
C VAL A 139 -5.98 43.58 -4.50
N SER A 140 -6.62 42.98 -5.51
CA SER A 140 -7.56 43.67 -6.39
C SER A 140 -8.92 43.91 -5.72
N ASP A 141 -9.59 45.01 -6.10
CA ASP A 141 -11.01 45.25 -5.78
C ASP A 141 -11.94 44.79 -6.92
N ASP A 142 -11.41 44.11 -7.95
CA ASP A 142 -12.20 43.55 -9.04
C ASP A 142 -12.90 42.25 -8.63
N VAL A 143 -14.20 42.36 -8.34
CA VAL A 143 -15.08 41.24 -7.99
C VAL A 143 -15.05 40.12 -9.04
N LYS A 144 -14.92 40.43 -10.34
CA LYS A 144 -14.85 39.39 -11.39
C LYS A 144 -13.55 38.59 -11.29
N ALA A 145 -12.43 39.27 -11.04
CA ALA A 145 -11.14 38.63 -10.81
C ALA A 145 -11.18 37.74 -9.55
N MET A 146 -11.85 38.19 -8.49
CA MET A 146 -12.06 37.39 -7.28
C MET A 146 -12.88 36.12 -7.55
N VAL A 147 -14.01 36.22 -8.26
CA VAL A 147 -14.83 35.04 -8.59
C VAL A 147 -14.04 34.05 -9.46
N ALA A 148 -13.29 34.53 -10.46
CA ALA A 148 -12.45 33.69 -11.32
C ALA A 148 -11.33 32.99 -10.54
N ALA A 149 -10.63 33.72 -9.66
CA ALA A 149 -9.58 33.15 -8.81
C ALA A 149 -10.14 32.12 -7.82
N TYR A 150 -11.33 32.34 -7.27
CA TYR A 150 -12.00 31.36 -6.41
C TYR A 150 -12.31 30.05 -7.16
N GLN A 151 -12.91 30.14 -8.35
CA GLN A 151 -13.22 28.97 -9.16
C GLN A 151 -11.96 28.19 -9.54
N ARG A 152 -10.89 28.90 -9.93
CA ARG A 152 -9.58 28.31 -10.21
C ARG A 152 -8.99 27.61 -8.98
N GLY A 153 -9.07 28.24 -7.81
CA GLY A 153 -8.64 27.66 -6.53
C GLY A 153 -9.38 26.37 -6.19
N ARG A 154 -10.70 26.33 -6.41
CA ARG A 154 -11.52 25.13 -6.20
C ARG A 154 -11.09 23.99 -7.14
N GLY A 155 -10.88 24.29 -8.42
CA GLY A 155 -10.36 23.32 -9.39
C GLY A 155 -9.00 22.75 -8.98
N ALA A 156 -8.06 23.63 -8.61
CA ALA A 156 -6.73 23.24 -8.17
C ALA A 156 -6.75 22.36 -6.90
N ARG A 157 -7.62 22.66 -5.91
CA ARG A 157 -7.78 21.80 -4.73
C ARG A 157 -8.25 20.38 -5.10
N LYS A 158 -9.16 20.27 -6.06
CA LYS A 158 -9.65 18.96 -6.55
C LYS A 158 -8.55 18.18 -7.26
N GLU A 159 -7.73 18.86 -8.08
CA GLU A 159 -6.59 18.25 -8.76
C GLU A 159 -5.52 17.78 -7.77
N LEU A 160 -5.16 18.61 -6.80
CA LEU A 160 -4.23 18.26 -5.73
C LEU A 160 -4.72 17.05 -4.93
N LYS A 161 -6.02 17.00 -4.56
CA LYS A 161 -6.61 15.83 -3.89
C LYS A 161 -6.46 14.56 -4.75
N GLY A 162 -6.86 14.63 -6.02
CA GLY A 162 -6.76 13.48 -6.92
C GLY A 162 -5.31 13.02 -7.16
N ALA A 163 -4.35 13.93 -7.17
CA ALA A 163 -2.93 13.61 -7.26
C ALA A 163 -2.39 12.99 -5.96
N THR A 164 -2.79 13.49 -4.79
CA THR A 164 -2.46 12.90 -3.49
C THR A 164 -2.98 11.46 -3.39
N ASP A 165 -4.22 11.20 -3.80
CA ASP A 165 -4.80 9.85 -3.78
C ASP A 165 -4.05 8.90 -4.72
N ALA A 166 -3.67 9.38 -5.91
CA ALA A 166 -2.84 8.62 -6.85
C ALA A 166 -1.47 8.27 -6.25
N VAL A 167 -0.81 9.23 -5.60
CA VAL A 167 0.47 9.01 -4.89
C VAL A 167 0.30 7.97 -3.77
N LYS A 168 -0.74 8.05 -2.95
CA LYS A 168 -1.01 7.06 -1.89
C LYS A 168 -1.16 5.64 -2.46
N ARG A 169 -1.88 5.47 -3.58
CA ARG A 169 -2.01 4.15 -4.26
C ARG A 169 -0.70 3.66 -4.86
N ALA A 170 0.06 4.55 -5.49
CA ALA A 170 1.38 4.23 -6.03
C ALA A 170 2.34 3.75 -4.92
N MET A 171 2.34 4.43 -3.78
CA MET A 171 3.15 4.08 -2.62
C MET A 171 2.84 2.68 -2.06
N GLN A 172 1.57 2.28 -2.02
CA GLN A 172 1.17 0.91 -1.63
C GLN A 172 1.74 -0.14 -2.59
N THR A 173 1.65 0.11 -3.90
CA THR A 173 2.22 -0.77 -4.92
C THR A 173 3.74 -0.90 -4.74
N TYR A 174 4.43 0.24 -4.58
CA TYR A 174 5.88 0.26 -4.42
C TYR A 174 6.35 -0.47 -3.16
N GLY A 175 5.63 -0.36 -2.04
CA GLY A 175 5.93 -1.13 -0.83
C GLY A 175 5.85 -2.64 -1.03
N SER A 176 4.82 -3.11 -1.75
CA SER A 176 4.66 -4.53 -2.09
C SER A 176 5.79 -5.04 -3.01
N VAL A 177 6.20 -4.23 -4.00
CA VAL A 177 7.30 -4.54 -4.91
C VAL A 177 8.64 -4.57 -4.18
N LEU A 178 8.91 -3.57 -3.33
CA LEU A 178 10.13 -3.49 -2.51
C LEU A 178 10.29 -4.74 -1.65
N THR A 179 9.22 -5.20 -1.01
CA THR A 179 9.23 -6.43 -0.20
C THR A 179 9.68 -7.64 -1.02
N LYS A 180 9.15 -7.80 -2.25
CA LYS A 180 9.53 -8.91 -3.15
C LYS A 180 10.97 -8.79 -3.62
N TRP A 181 11.42 -7.60 -3.97
CA TRP A 181 12.78 -7.38 -4.44
C TRP A 181 13.82 -7.53 -3.32
N GLN A 182 13.50 -7.11 -2.10
CA GLN A 182 14.35 -7.38 -0.92
C GLN A 182 14.50 -8.88 -0.68
N ARG A 183 13.41 -9.64 -0.80
CA ARG A 183 13.47 -11.12 -0.75
C ARG A 183 14.31 -11.68 -1.88
N ALA A 184 14.13 -11.21 -3.11
CA ALA A 184 14.93 -11.65 -4.26
C ALA A 184 16.43 -11.38 -4.09
N SER A 185 16.80 -10.19 -3.60
CA SER A 185 18.18 -9.85 -3.26
C SER A 185 18.74 -10.81 -2.21
N GLY A 186 17.96 -11.10 -1.16
CA GLY A 186 18.31 -12.07 -0.13
C GLY A 186 18.50 -13.50 -0.66
N ASP A 187 17.68 -13.94 -1.61
CA ASP A 187 17.82 -15.27 -2.23
C ASP A 187 19.11 -15.37 -3.06
N PHE A 188 19.43 -14.34 -3.85
CA PHE A 188 20.67 -14.29 -4.62
C PHE A 188 21.91 -14.22 -3.72
N LYS A 189 21.86 -13.42 -2.65
CA LYS A 189 22.96 -13.35 -1.66
C LYS A 189 23.18 -14.68 -0.96
N SER A 190 22.09 -15.32 -0.50
CA SER A 190 22.16 -16.67 0.07
C SER A 190 22.76 -17.69 -0.91
N THR A 191 22.39 -17.61 -2.19
CA THR A 191 22.98 -18.47 -3.23
C THR A 191 24.50 -18.24 -3.36
N ALA A 192 24.93 -16.98 -3.40
CA ALA A 192 26.34 -16.61 -3.49
C ALA A 192 27.14 -16.97 -2.23
N GLU A 193 26.50 -16.99 -1.06
CA GLU A 193 27.10 -17.46 0.20
C GLU A 193 27.31 -18.99 0.19
N MET A 194 26.35 -19.74 -0.35
CA MET A 194 26.47 -21.20 -0.52
C MET A 194 27.50 -21.59 -1.59
N ASN A 195 27.62 -20.80 -2.65
CA ASN A 195 28.61 -20.99 -3.71
C ASN A 195 29.27 -19.67 -4.10
N SER A 196 30.41 -19.37 -3.47
CA SER A 196 31.14 -18.12 -3.69
C SER A 196 31.71 -17.94 -5.10
N ALA A 197 31.81 -19.03 -5.88
CA ALA A 197 32.20 -19.00 -7.28
C ALA A 197 31.04 -18.60 -8.22
N ASP A 198 29.79 -18.57 -7.74
CA ASP A 198 28.62 -18.16 -8.51
C ASP A 198 28.60 -16.63 -8.72
N LYS A 199 29.23 -16.19 -9.81
CA LYS A 199 29.28 -14.79 -10.22
C LYS A 199 27.94 -14.25 -10.70
N ASP A 200 27.06 -15.12 -11.20
CA ASP A 200 25.74 -14.70 -11.65
C ASP A 200 24.86 -14.34 -10.46
N ALA A 201 24.89 -15.14 -9.38
CA ALA A 201 24.19 -14.83 -8.14
C ALA A 201 24.65 -13.49 -7.53
N GLN A 202 25.96 -13.24 -7.47
CA GLN A 202 26.53 -11.96 -7.01
C GLN A 202 26.04 -10.79 -7.86
N THR A 203 26.17 -10.91 -9.18
CA THR A 203 25.76 -9.85 -10.13
C THR A 203 24.27 -9.56 -10.05
N ASN A 204 23.44 -10.60 -9.94
CA ASN A 204 21.99 -10.45 -9.82
C ASN A 204 21.60 -9.77 -8.50
N ALA A 205 22.23 -10.12 -7.38
CA ALA A 205 22.00 -9.43 -6.11
C ALA A 205 22.27 -7.92 -6.22
N GLU A 206 23.40 -7.53 -6.84
CA GLU A 206 23.75 -6.12 -7.06
C GLU A 206 22.77 -5.40 -8.01
N LEU A 207 22.28 -6.08 -9.05
CA LEU A 207 21.26 -5.52 -9.95
C LEU A 207 19.94 -5.28 -9.23
N VAL A 208 19.51 -6.23 -8.39
CA VAL A 208 18.30 -6.08 -7.58
C VAL A 208 18.46 -4.97 -6.57
N ASP A 209 19.59 -4.88 -5.86
CA ASP A 209 19.87 -3.81 -4.90
C ASP A 209 19.86 -2.42 -5.54
N ARG A 210 20.45 -2.27 -6.74
CA ARG A 210 20.36 -1.02 -7.51
C ARG A 210 18.92 -0.68 -7.91
N SER A 211 18.10 -1.69 -8.21
CA SER A 211 16.69 -1.50 -8.54
C SER A 211 15.87 -1.08 -7.32
N ILE A 212 16.15 -1.67 -6.16
CA ILE A 212 15.59 -1.28 -4.85
C ILE A 212 15.93 0.17 -4.55
N ALA A 213 17.19 0.58 -4.68
CA ALA A 213 17.63 1.95 -4.41
C ALA A 213 16.84 2.96 -5.27
N LYS A 214 16.73 2.73 -6.57
CA LYS A 214 15.94 3.60 -7.48
C LYS A 214 14.47 3.70 -7.08
N LEU A 215 13.88 2.58 -6.63
CA LEU A 215 12.47 2.55 -6.23
C LEU A 215 12.26 3.30 -4.91
N VAL A 216 13.21 3.21 -3.96
CA VAL A 216 13.23 3.99 -2.73
C VAL A 216 13.38 5.48 -3.02
N ASP A 217 14.28 5.88 -3.91
CA ASP A 217 14.45 7.28 -4.32
C ASP A 217 13.15 7.85 -4.91
N THR A 218 12.48 7.05 -5.77
CA THR A 218 11.19 7.42 -6.36
C THR A 218 10.10 7.58 -5.29
N GLN A 219 10.06 6.68 -4.32
CA GLN A 219 9.15 6.74 -3.19
C GLN A 219 9.40 7.99 -2.32
N GLN A 220 10.66 8.34 -2.05
CA GLN A 220 11.01 9.55 -1.32
C GLN A 220 10.58 10.82 -2.06
N MET A 221 10.79 10.88 -3.38
CA MET A 221 10.31 11.98 -4.22
C MET A 221 8.77 12.11 -4.15
N MET A 222 8.04 11.00 -4.24
CA MET A 222 6.57 11.02 -4.12
C MET A 222 6.11 11.51 -2.74
N MET A 223 6.77 11.10 -1.66
CA MET A 223 6.48 11.59 -0.31
C MET A 223 6.72 13.09 -0.17
N GLN A 224 7.79 13.61 -0.78
CA GLN A 224 8.05 15.05 -0.82
C GLN A 224 6.96 15.80 -1.57
N ASN A 225 6.57 15.32 -2.76
CA ASN A 225 5.50 15.92 -3.55
C ASN A 225 4.17 15.89 -2.80
N GLN A 226 3.85 14.80 -2.10
CA GLN A 226 2.66 14.71 -1.26
C GLN A 226 2.67 15.79 -0.18
N GLY A 227 3.77 15.94 0.55
CA GLY A 227 3.90 16.99 1.57
C GLY A 227 3.77 18.41 1.00
N GLN A 228 4.23 18.66 -0.24
CA GLN A 228 4.02 19.94 -0.93
C GLN A 228 2.56 20.13 -1.35
N MET A 229 1.90 19.09 -1.87
CA MET A 229 0.49 19.16 -2.27
C MET A 229 -0.41 19.43 -1.06
N ASP A 230 -0.12 18.81 0.09
CA ASP A 230 -0.85 19.05 1.33
C ASP A 230 -0.70 20.49 1.81
N LYS A 231 0.51 21.07 1.73
CA LYS A 231 0.76 22.48 2.02
C LYS A 231 -0.03 23.41 1.09
N GLN A 232 0.01 23.16 -0.23
CA GLN A 232 -0.72 23.97 -1.20
C GLN A 232 -2.24 23.85 -1.00
N LYS A 233 -2.76 22.65 -0.67
CA LYS A 233 -4.18 22.45 -0.35
C LYS A 233 -4.60 23.33 0.84
N GLN A 234 -3.79 23.38 1.90
CA GLN A 234 -4.04 24.23 3.08
C GLN A 234 -3.97 25.72 2.71
N GLU A 235 -2.94 26.15 1.98
CA GLU A 235 -2.78 27.54 1.56
C GLU A 235 -3.94 28.01 0.67
N LEU A 236 -4.35 27.19 -0.30
CA LEU A 236 -5.52 27.45 -1.14
C LEU A 236 -6.78 27.58 -0.29
N ARG A 237 -7.01 26.68 0.68
CA ARG A 237 -8.17 26.76 1.59
C ARG A 237 -8.20 28.09 2.33
N ASP A 238 -7.07 28.51 2.90
CA ASP A 238 -7.00 29.72 3.71
C ASP A 238 -7.17 30.99 2.85
N LYS A 239 -6.56 31.05 1.67
CA LYS A 239 -6.72 32.17 0.73
C LYS A 239 -8.12 32.25 0.15
N MET A 240 -8.72 31.12 -0.21
CA MET A 240 -10.11 31.08 -0.66
C MET A 240 -11.09 31.55 0.42
N LYS A 241 -10.85 31.21 1.69
CA LYS A 241 -11.64 31.70 2.82
C LYS A 241 -11.54 33.22 2.97
N LYS A 242 -10.33 33.79 2.84
CA LYS A 242 -10.12 35.25 2.83
C LYS A 242 -10.83 35.91 1.66
N LEU A 243 -10.72 35.34 0.46
CA LEU A 243 -11.33 35.89 -0.75
C LEU A 243 -12.86 35.89 -0.66
N LYS A 244 -13.45 34.81 -0.15
CA LYS A 244 -14.89 34.70 0.10
C LYS A 244 -15.40 35.75 1.09
N GLY A 245 -14.59 36.14 2.08
CA GLY A 245 -14.94 37.22 3.01
C GLY A 245 -15.00 38.61 2.38
N LYS A 246 -14.36 38.81 1.21
CA LYS A 246 -14.40 40.07 0.47
C LYS A 246 -15.46 40.12 -0.63
N LEU A 247 -15.96 38.96 -1.07
CA LEU A 247 -16.97 38.88 -2.13
C LEU A 247 -18.36 39.30 -1.61
N PRO A 248 -19.11 40.15 -2.35
CA PRO A 248 -20.51 40.43 -2.06
C PRO A 248 -21.35 39.14 -2.04
N GLN A 249 -22.27 38.99 -1.09
CA GLN A 249 -23.06 37.76 -0.90
C GLN A 249 -23.82 37.30 -2.16
N GLU A 250 -24.29 38.23 -3.00
CA GLU A 250 -24.99 37.93 -4.26
C GLU A 250 -24.07 37.43 -5.39
N MET A 251 -22.77 37.73 -5.33
CA MET A 251 -21.76 37.26 -6.29
C MET A 251 -20.84 36.20 -5.70
N ALA A 252 -21.10 35.78 -4.46
CA ALA A 252 -20.39 34.67 -3.85
C ALA A 252 -20.70 33.41 -4.67
N PRO A 253 -19.68 32.72 -5.24
CA PRO A 253 -19.90 31.50 -5.98
C PRO A 253 -20.63 30.45 -5.10
N PRO A 254 -21.47 29.58 -5.70
CA PRO A 254 -22.26 28.61 -4.95
C PRO A 254 -21.37 27.80 -3.99
N GLY A 255 -21.84 27.70 -2.74
CA GLY A 255 -21.03 27.28 -1.58
C GLY A 255 -20.85 28.39 -0.52
N GLY A 256 -21.88 29.21 -0.27
CA GLY A 256 -21.88 30.40 0.62
C GLY A 256 -21.52 30.15 2.10
N PRO A 257 -21.44 31.18 2.97
CA PRO A 257 -21.08 31.00 4.37
C PRO A 257 -22.14 30.15 5.06
N GLY A 258 -21.79 28.91 5.43
CA GLY A 258 -22.73 27.92 5.98
C GLY A 258 -23.22 26.85 5.00
N GLY A 259 -22.79 26.88 3.73
CA GLY A 259 -22.95 25.73 2.84
C GLY A 259 -21.81 24.74 3.10
N ASP A 260 -22.14 23.58 3.67
CA ASP A 260 -21.29 22.40 3.78
C ASP A 260 -20.77 22.00 2.36
N GLU A 261 -19.68 22.62 1.92
CA GLU A 261 -18.77 22.08 0.90
C GLU A 261 -17.35 21.89 1.48
N ASP A 262 -17.22 21.87 2.82
CA ASP A 262 -16.15 21.13 3.52
C ASP A 262 -16.46 19.61 3.55
N ASP A 263 -17.36 19.14 2.66
CA ASP A 263 -17.72 17.74 2.51
C ASP A 263 -16.70 16.94 1.67
N ASP A 264 -15.59 17.58 1.26
CA ASP A 264 -14.44 16.94 0.60
C ASP A 264 -13.27 16.64 1.57
N ASP A 265 -13.42 16.92 2.86
CA ASP A 265 -12.57 16.38 3.93
C ASP A 265 -13.28 15.18 4.60
N GLU A 266 -13.55 14.12 3.83
CA GLU A 266 -14.11 12.84 4.34
C GLU A 266 -13.24 12.16 5.41
N ASP A 267 -11.99 12.60 5.62
CA ASP A 267 -11.12 12.09 6.69
C ASP A 267 -11.42 12.72 8.07
N ASP A 268 -12.22 13.80 8.16
CA ASP A 268 -12.55 14.50 9.42
C ASP A 268 -14.06 14.50 9.76
N LYS A 269 -14.85 13.61 9.13
CA LYS A 269 -16.21 13.34 9.61
C LYS A 269 -16.14 12.52 10.90
N LYS A 270 -15.96 13.19 12.05
CA LYS A 270 -16.50 12.65 13.31
C LYS A 270 -17.98 12.31 13.04
N PRO A 271 -18.48 11.13 13.47
CA PRO A 271 -19.89 10.81 13.36
C PRO A 271 -20.68 12.01 13.91
N LYS A 272 -21.59 12.58 13.12
CA LYS A 272 -22.46 13.66 13.58
C LYS A 272 -23.24 13.11 14.77
N GLU A 273 -22.83 13.47 15.99
CA GLU A 273 -23.58 13.15 17.19
C GLU A 273 -25.01 13.69 16.99
N PRO A 274 -26.05 12.89 17.29
CA PRO A 274 -27.41 13.37 17.21
C PRO A 274 -27.55 14.63 18.06
N LYS A 275 -28.07 15.71 17.47
CA LYS A 275 -28.33 16.95 18.20
C LYS A 275 -29.29 16.63 19.36
N ALA A 276 -28.97 17.11 20.56
CA ALA A 276 -29.82 16.94 21.73
C ALA A 276 -31.26 17.40 21.42
N GLY A 277 -32.22 16.47 21.50
CA GLY A 277 -33.64 16.71 21.20
C GLY A 277 -34.16 16.14 19.87
N MET A 278 -33.33 15.48 19.04
CA MET A 278 -33.84 14.65 17.95
C MET A 278 -34.15 13.24 18.45
N GLU A 279 -35.44 12.91 18.59
CA GLU A 279 -35.87 11.52 18.67
C GLU A 279 -35.59 10.82 17.35
N GLU A 280 -35.00 9.63 17.46
CA GLU A 280 -34.81 8.71 16.35
C GLU A 280 -36.19 8.45 15.72
N GLY A 281 -36.34 8.75 14.42
CA GLY A 281 -37.59 8.47 13.72
C GLY A 281 -37.98 7.00 13.86
N PRO A 282 -39.27 6.65 13.75
CA PRO A 282 -39.75 5.29 14.01
C PRO A 282 -38.94 4.29 13.17
N SER A 283 -38.34 3.32 13.86
CA SER A 283 -37.61 2.22 13.23
C SER A 283 -38.50 1.57 12.18
N LYS A 284 -38.03 1.50 10.94
CA LYS A 284 -38.72 0.72 9.92
C LYS A 284 -38.64 -0.75 10.33
N ASP A 285 -39.80 -1.37 10.55
CA ASP A 285 -39.88 -2.81 10.75
C ASP A 285 -39.18 -3.53 9.59
N GLY A 286 -38.09 -4.22 9.94
CA GLY A 286 -37.33 -5.01 8.98
C GLY A 286 -38.19 -6.13 8.45
N LYS A 287 -38.40 -6.19 7.14
CA LYS A 287 -39.04 -7.36 6.52
C LYS A 287 -38.00 -8.47 6.41
N GLU A 288 -38.26 -9.60 7.06
CA GLU A 288 -37.52 -10.84 6.85
C GLU A 288 -37.56 -11.18 5.35
N ARG A 289 -36.37 -11.32 4.75
CA ARG A 289 -36.20 -11.82 3.39
C ARG A 289 -35.60 -13.20 3.47
N GLN A 290 -36.18 -14.13 2.71
CA GLN A 290 -35.55 -15.43 2.47
C GLN A 290 -34.34 -15.20 1.55
N LEU A 291 -33.15 -15.53 2.06
CA LEU A 291 -31.90 -15.44 1.32
C LEU A 291 -31.74 -16.67 0.43
N THR A 292 -31.23 -16.47 -0.78
CA THR A 292 -30.81 -17.60 -1.62
C THR A 292 -29.52 -18.23 -1.05
N PRO A 293 -29.25 -19.52 -1.32
CA PRO A 293 -28.04 -20.18 -0.83
C PRO A 293 -26.74 -19.45 -1.21
N GLU A 294 -26.67 -18.90 -2.42
CA GLU A 294 -25.51 -18.14 -2.90
C GLU A 294 -25.35 -16.78 -2.20
N GLU A 295 -26.47 -16.11 -1.87
CA GLU A 295 -26.44 -14.87 -1.07
C GLU A 295 -26.03 -15.15 0.38
N ALA A 296 -26.46 -16.28 0.94
CA ALA A 296 -26.04 -16.71 2.26
C ALA A 296 -24.53 -17.03 2.30
N GLU A 297 -23.99 -17.70 1.28
CA GLU A 297 -22.55 -17.95 1.16
C GLU A 297 -21.73 -16.67 1.00
N ARG A 298 -22.24 -15.71 0.22
CA ARG A 298 -21.60 -14.40 0.08
C ARG A 298 -21.56 -13.63 1.40
N LEU A 299 -22.65 -13.67 2.18
CA LEU A 299 -22.71 -13.05 3.52
C LEU A 299 -21.80 -13.77 4.52
N LEU A 300 -21.75 -15.10 4.49
CA LEU A 300 -20.81 -15.90 5.29
C LEU A 300 -19.36 -15.64 4.92
N GLY A 301 -19.08 -15.41 3.63
CA GLY A 301 -17.76 -15.00 3.13
C GLY A 301 -17.35 -13.62 3.66
N MET A 302 -18.29 -12.69 3.79
CA MET A 302 -18.05 -11.37 4.40
C MET A 302 -17.84 -11.45 5.92
N LEU A 303 -18.45 -12.41 6.61
CA LEU A 303 -18.31 -12.60 8.05
C LEU A 303 -17.00 -13.30 8.46
N LYS A 304 -16.34 -13.99 7.53
CA LYS A 304 -15.05 -14.69 7.75
C LYS A 304 -13.82 -13.78 7.61
N LEU A 305 -13.97 -12.47 7.77
CA LEU A 305 -12.86 -11.52 7.83
C LEU A 305 -12.36 -11.37 9.27
N ASP A 306 -11.12 -11.84 9.46
CA ASP A 306 -10.20 -11.71 10.61
C ASP A 306 -10.59 -12.40 11.93
N GLY A 307 -10.04 -13.60 12.13
CA GLY A 307 -9.95 -14.29 13.43
C GLY A 307 -9.17 -13.54 14.54
N ASN A 308 -8.81 -12.27 14.33
CA ASN A 308 -8.21 -11.38 15.32
C ASN A 308 -8.99 -10.07 15.56
N ARG A 309 -10.18 -9.87 14.98
CA ARG A 309 -11.06 -8.74 15.35
C ARG A 309 -12.14 -9.22 16.33
N LYS A 310 -11.80 -9.27 17.63
CA LYS A 310 -12.82 -9.28 18.67
C LYS A 310 -13.63 -7.99 18.55
N LEU A 311 -14.91 -8.10 18.19
CA LEU A 311 -15.87 -7.02 18.38
C LEU A 311 -15.92 -6.67 19.88
N PRO A 312 -15.74 -5.42 20.30
CA PRO A 312 -15.97 -5.04 21.68
C PRO A 312 -17.47 -5.13 21.96
N LEU A 313 -17.91 -6.27 22.52
CA LEU A 313 -19.19 -6.35 23.22
C LEU A 313 -19.10 -5.37 24.38
N GLY A 314 -19.73 -4.21 24.21
CA GLY A 314 -19.95 -3.25 25.28
C GLY A 314 -20.86 -3.87 26.32
N MET A 315 -20.28 -4.60 27.28
CA MET A 315 -20.91 -4.86 28.57
C MET A 315 -20.96 -3.53 29.33
N LYS A 316 -22.09 -2.83 29.22
CA LYS A 316 -22.59 -1.99 30.30
C LYS A 316 -23.94 -2.56 30.73
N GLU A 317 -23.92 -3.24 31.86
CA GLU A 317 -25.08 -3.44 32.72
C GLU A 317 -25.67 -2.07 33.05
N THR A 318 -26.88 -1.78 32.56
CA THR A 318 -27.83 -0.87 33.21
C THR A 318 -29.21 -1.11 32.60
N GLY A 319 -30.12 -1.65 33.40
CA GLY A 319 -31.51 -1.86 33.02
C GLY A 319 -32.26 -2.64 34.10
N GLU A 320 -32.61 -1.94 35.17
CA GLU A 320 -33.30 -2.42 36.37
C GLU A 320 -34.55 -3.26 36.08
N LYS A 321 -34.74 -4.27 36.94
CA LYS A 321 -35.97 -5.08 37.07
C LYS A 321 -37.19 -4.16 37.21
N LYS A 322 -38.18 -4.31 36.34
CA LYS A 322 -39.56 -3.89 36.65
C LYS A 322 -40.36 -5.09 37.14
N GLU A 323 -40.80 -4.93 38.38
CA GLU A 323 -41.69 -5.80 39.13
C GLU A 323 -43.03 -6.07 38.42
N ASP A 324 -43.44 -7.33 38.52
CA ASP A 324 -44.75 -7.79 38.98
C ASP A 324 -46.00 -7.08 38.40
N ARG A 325 -46.60 -7.73 37.38
CA ARG A 325 -48.05 -7.69 37.22
C ARG A 325 -48.59 -9.11 37.14
N LYS A 326 -49.18 -9.51 38.26
CA LYS A 326 -49.98 -10.71 38.50
C LYS A 326 -50.97 -11.01 37.36
N ARG A 327 -50.91 -12.27 36.90
CA ARG A 327 -51.99 -13.23 36.54
C ARG A 327 -53.15 -12.77 35.63
N LYS A 328 -53.48 -13.59 34.62
CA LYS A 328 -54.50 -14.66 34.76
C LYS A 328 -54.42 -15.68 33.62
N ASP A 329 -54.66 -16.93 34.02
CA ASP A 329 -54.68 -18.17 33.25
C ASP A 329 -55.82 -18.22 32.20
N TRP A 330 -55.49 -18.77 31.04
CA TRP A 330 -56.12 -19.94 30.42
C TRP A 330 -55.16 -20.54 29.37
#